data_AF-A0A4R6RLX5-F1
#
_entry.id   AF-A0A4R6RLX5-F1
#
_cell.length_a   1.000
_cell.length_b   1.000
_cell.length_c   1.000
_cell.angle_alpha   90.00
_cell.angle_beta   90.00
_cell.angle_gamma   90.00
#
_symmetry.space_group_name_H-M   'P 1'
#
loop_
_entity.id
_entity.type
_entity.pdbx_description
1 polymer ?
#
loop_
_entity_poly.entity_id
_entity_poly.type
_entity_poly.pdbx_seq_one_letter_code
_entity_poly.pdbx_strand_id
1 'polypeptide(L)'
;MSALIEALVTRHNLPVVDAASVDAFLAPAAGEAEHALLFFTGDPETRGDSVDVAVVLPEILAAFKGRLRAALVDRAAEPALKPRFHVEVLPSLVMTRGLAPVGVMPRIRDWSDYLDSIARLLDPAAPVLEGPARPRVAVTTSGRRADA
;
A
#
# COMPACT_ATOMS: atom_id res chain seq x y z
N MET A 1 -12.09 8.52 12.59
CA MET A 1 -11.01 8.82 11.63
C MET A 1 -10.08 9.80 12.31
N SER A 2 -8.76 9.57 12.33
CA SER A 2 -7.84 10.48 13.03
C SER A 2 -7.63 11.77 12.23
N ALA A 3 -7.34 12.89 12.91
CA ALA A 3 -7.14 14.20 12.29
C ALA A 3 -6.04 14.20 11.21
N LEU A 4 -5.03 13.32 11.34
CA LEU A 4 -3.94 13.22 10.38
C LEU A 4 -4.34 12.45 9.10
N ILE A 5 -5.23 11.47 9.21
CA ILE A 5 -5.80 10.79 8.04
C ILE A 5 -6.80 11.72 7.34
N GLU A 6 -7.56 12.50 8.10
CA GLU A 6 -8.40 13.56 7.54
C GLU A 6 -7.57 14.61 6.78
N ALA A 7 -6.37 14.94 7.29
CA ALA A 7 -5.43 15.82 6.58
C ALA A 7 -4.92 15.21 5.26
N LEU A 8 -4.78 13.89 5.12
CA LEU A 8 -4.45 13.28 3.84
C LEU A 8 -5.54 13.50 2.80
N VAL A 9 -6.80 13.29 3.20
CA VAL A 9 -7.96 13.46 2.31
C VAL A 9 -8.12 14.93 1.93
N THR A 10 -8.01 15.84 2.90
CA THR A 10 -8.32 17.27 2.69
C THR A 10 -7.15 18.08 2.14
N ARG A 11 -5.92 17.87 2.64
CA ARG A 11 -4.74 18.66 2.27
C ARG A 11 -3.99 18.12 1.07
N HIS A 12 -3.97 16.78 0.92
CA HIS A 12 -3.28 16.10 -0.18
C HIS A 12 -4.25 15.58 -1.25
N ASN A 13 -5.56 15.83 -1.09
CA ASN A 13 -6.60 15.45 -2.04
C ASN A 13 -6.60 13.95 -2.35
N LEU A 14 -6.26 13.11 -1.37
CA LEU A 14 -6.33 11.65 -1.54
C LEU A 14 -7.79 11.21 -1.54
N PRO A 15 -8.29 10.61 -2.65
CA PRO A 15 -9.64 10.06 -2.66
C PRO A 15 -9.74 8.89 -1.68
N VAL A 16 -10.92 8.77 -1.07
CA VAL A 16 -11.30 7.57 -0.33
C VAL A 16 -12.03 6.63 -1.29
N VAL A 17 -11.58 5.38 -1.38
CA VAL A 17 -12.15 4.35 -2.25
C VAL A 17 -12.71 3.20 -1.43
N ASP A 18 -13.80 2.63 -1.91
CA ASP A 18 -14.47 1.46 -1.36
C ASP A 18 -14.48 0.31 -2.37
N ALA A 19 -15.20 -0.77 -2.06
CA ALA A 19 -15.28 -1.93 -2.94
C ALA A 19 -15.94 -1.63 -4.31
N ALA A 20 -16.75 -0.57 -4.41
CA ALA A 20 -17.43 -0.20 -5.65
C ALA A 20 -16.61 0.78 -6.51
N SER A 21 -15.79 1.61 -5.87
CA SER A 21 -15.03 2.69 -6.52
C SER A 21 -13.55 2.41 -6.75
N VAL A 22 -12.98 1.40 -6.06
CA VAL A 22 -11.55 1.05 -6.20
C VAL A 22 -11.16 0.72 -7.64
N ASP A 23 -12.02 0.01 -8.39
CA ASP A 23 -11.71 -0.38 -9.77
C ASP A 23 -11.67 0.83 -10.71
N ALA A 24 -12.59 1.77 -10.51
CA ALA A 24 -12.62 3.00 -11.28
C ALA A 24 -11.39 3.88 -11.01
N PHE A 25 -10.94 3.95 -9.75
CA PHE A 25 -9.70 4.64 -9.41
C PHE A 25 -8.47 3.95 -10.01
N LEU A 26 -8.41 2.62 -9.96
CA LEU A 26 -7.28 1.85 -10.45
C LEU A 26 -7.20 1.80 -11.98
N ALA A 27 -8.27 2.09 -12.71
CA ALA A 27 -8.25 2.30 -14.15
C ALA A 27 -7.75 3.73 -14.46
N PRO A 28 -6.48 3.93 -14.85
CA PRO A 28 -5.95 5.28 -15.06
C PRO A 28 -6.62 5.96 -16.26
N ALA A 29 -6.96 7.24 -16.11
CA ALA A 29 -7.35 8.07 -17.25
C ALA A 29 -6.12 8.40 -18.13
N ALA A 30 -6.36 8.91 -19.35
CA ALA A 30 -5.29 9.32 -20.24
C ALA A 30 -4.40 10.40 -19.58
N GLY A 31 -3.09 10.12 -19.46
CA GLY A 31 -2.12 11.02 -18.83
C GLY A 31 -1.95 10.82 -17.32
N GLU A 32 -2.71 9.92 -16.69
CA GLU A 32 -2.51 9.53 -15.30
C GLU A 32 -1.46 8.42 -15.15
N ALA A 33 -0.86 8.33 -13.96
CA ALA A 33 0.07 7.26 -13.66
C ALA A 33 -0.63 5.89 -13.63
N GLU A 34 -0.05 4.92 -14.32
CA GLU A 34 -0.53 3.54 -14.31
C GLU A 34 -0.42 2.90 -12.92
N HIS A 35 0.57 3.32 -12.13
CA HIS A 35 0.81 2.79 -10.80
C HIS A 35 0.05 3.58 -9.73
N ALA A 36 -0.54 2.86 -8.78
CA ALA A 36 -1.27 3.45 -7.67
C ALA A 36 -0.86 2.82 -6.33
N LEU A 37 -0.94 3.61 -5.27
CA LEU A 37 -0.79 3.19 -3.88
C LEU A 37 -2.15 3.18 -3.19
N LEU A 38 -2.61 2.02 -2.77
CA LEU A 38 -3.78 1.88 -1.90
C LEU A 38 -3.31 1.81 -0.46
N PHE A 39 -3.79 2.73 0.37
CA PHE A 39 -3.47 2.76 1.78
C PHE A 39 -4.58 2.14 2.61
N PHE A 40 -4.29 0.96 3.16
CA PHE A 40 -5.14 0.29 4.14
C PHE A 40 -4.67 0.72 5.53
N THR A 41 -5.50 1.47 6.24
CA THR A 41 -5.11 2.11 7.51
C THR A 41 -5.39 1.23 8.72
N GLY A 42 -6.43 0.40 8.69
CA GLY A 42 -7.01 -0.16 9.90
C GLY A 42 -7.62 0.91 10.80
N ASP A 43 -7.62 0.66 12.11
CA ASP A 43 -8.13 1.63 13.08
C ASP A 43 -7.01 2.53 13.62
N PRO A 44 -6.88 3.79 13.14
CA PRO A 44 -5.80 4.69 13.53
C PRO A 44 -5.88 5.13 15.00
N GLU A 45 -7.02 5.01 15.67
CA GLU A 45 -7.12 5.35 17.10
C GLU A 45 -6.45 4.28 17.98
N THR A 46 -6.34 3.06 17.46
CA THR A 46 -5.71 1.93 18.16
C THR A 46 -4.31 1.60 17.61
N ARG A 47 -3.92 2.22 16.49
CA ARG A 47 -2.72 1.89 15.72
C ARG A 47 -1.92 3.15 15.41
N GLY A 48 -0.94 3.45 16.27
CA GLY A 48 -0.03 4.58 16.08
C GLY A 48 0.78 4.49 14.78
N ASP A 49 1.11 3.28 14.34
CA ASP A 49 1.83 3.03 13.08
C ASP A 49 1.04 3.45 11.83
N SER A 50 -0.29 3.51 11.89
CA SER A 50 -1.11 4.03 10.79
C SER A 50 -0.95 5.53 10.62
N VAL A 51 -0.71 6.26 11.71
CA VAL A 51 -0.42 7.70 11.69
C VAL A 51 0.97 7.94 11.08
N ASP A 52 1.96 7.11 11.43
CA ASP A 52 3.31 7.22 10.88
C ASP A 52 3.33 7.00 9.37
N VAL A 53 2.66 5.95 8.88
CA VAL A 53 2.57 5.69 7.42
C VAL A 53 1.82 6.82 6.71
N ALA A 54 0.80 7.40 7.36
CA ALA A 54 0.07 8.53 6.81
C ALA A 54 0.95 9.78 6.65
N VAL A 55 1.93 10.01 7.53
CA VAL A 55 2.90 11.11 7.37
C VAL A 55 3.87 10.86 6.21
N VAL A 56 4.27 9.61 6.00
CA VAL A 56 5.27 9.25 4.97
C VAL A 56 4.67 9.23 3.56
N LEU A 57 3.38 8.92 3.42
CA LEU A 57 2.72 8.75 2.12
C LEU A 57 2.84 9.99 1.18
N PRO A 58 2.60 11.23 1.63
CA PRO A 58 2.82 12.43 0.80
C PRO A 58 4.27 12.58 0.33
N GLU A 59 5.24 12.26 1.18
CA GLU A 59 6.66 12.34 0.86
C GLU A 59 7.05 11.31 -0.21
N ILE A 60 6.47 10.10 -0.14
CA ILE A 60 6.59 9.10 -1.20
C ILE A 60 6.06 9.67 -2.53
N LEU A 61 4.84 10.22 -2.54
CA LEU A 61 4.25 10.78 -3.76
C LEU A 61 5.11 11.90 -4.35
N ALA A 62 5.68 12.75 -3.49
CA ALA A 62 6.59 13.82 -3.90
C ALA A 62 7.90 13.26 -4.49
N ALA A 63 8.47 12.21 -3.91
CA ALA A 63 9.71 11.58 -4.37
C ALA A 63 9.58 10.98 -5.78
N PHE A 64 8.39 10.47 -6.13
CA PHE A 64 8.13 9.83 -7.43
C PHE A 64 7.38 10.71 -8.45
N LYS A 65 7.18 12.01 -8.15
CA LYS A 65 6.79 13.10 -9.08
C LYS A 65 5.78 12.71 -10.17
N GLY A 66 4.60 12.23 -9.78
CA GLY A 66 3.51 11.94 -10.71
C GLY A 66 3.60 10.57 -11.41
N ARG A 67 4.56 9.72 -11.03
CA ARG A 67 4.59 8.30 -11.43
C ARG A 67 3.70 7.42 -10.57
N LEU A 68 3.06 8.00 -9.55
CA LEU A 68 2.18 7.31 -8.61
C LEU A 68 0.93 8.16 -8.38
N ARG A 69 -0.21 7.48 -8.26
CA ARG A 69 -1.42 8.00 -7.62
C ARG A 69 -1.58 7.34 -6.26
N ALA A 70 -2.37 7.92 -5.36
CA ALA A 70 -2.72 7.27 -4.10
C ALA A 70 -4.19 7.42 -3.78
N ALA A 71 -4.73 6.44 -3.07
CA ALA A 71 -6.06 6.48 -2.48
C ALA A 71 -6.04 5.85 -1.09
N LEU A 72 -6.91 6.35 -0.23
CA LEU A 72 -7.20 5.74 1.06
C LEU A 72 -8.31 4.70 0.88
N VAL A 73 -8.14 3.51 1.44
CA VAL A 73 -9.21 2.50 1.45
C VAL A 73 -10.15 2.79 2.61
N ASP A 74 -11.45 2.86 2.32
CA ASP A 74 -12.48 2.99 3.35
C ASP A 74 -12.41 1.80 4.32
N ARG A 75 -12.44 2.10 5.62
CA ARG A 75 -12.31 1.10 6.69
C ARG A 75 -13.38 0.00 6.59
N ALA A 76 -14.61 0.33 6.20
CA ALA A 76 -15.68 -0.64 6.02
C ALA A 76 -15.45 -1.56 4.80
N ALA A 77 -14.67 -1.10 3.81
CA ALA A 77 -14.30 -1.87 2.63
C ALA A 77 -13.05 -2.74 2.83
N GLU A 78 -12.21 -2.44 3.83
CA GLU A 78 -10.97 -3.21 4.10
C GLU A 78 -11.20 -4.72 4.19
N PRO A 79 -12.19 -5.26 4.94
CA PRO A 79 -12.38 -6.71 5.03
C PRO A 79 -12.65 -7.38 3.68
N ALA A 80 -13.36 -6.69 2.77
CA ALA A 80 -13.68 -7.20 1.44
C ALA A 80 -12.48 -7.08 0.48
N LEU A 81 -11.67 -6.03 0.61
CA LEU A 81 -10.58 -5.73 -0.31
C LEU A 81 -9.24 -6.37 0.09
N LYS A 82 -9.02 -6.66 1.38
CA LYS A 82 -7.79 -7.28 1.87
C LYS A 82 -7.40 -8.57 1.13
N PRO A 83 -8.28 -9.56 0.93
CA PRO A 83 -7.92 -10.79 0.22
C PRO A 83 -7.53 -10.56 -1.24
N ARG A 84 -8.20 -9.60 -1.89
CA ARG A 84 -7.96 -9.23 -3.28
C ARG A 84 -6.59 -8.57 -3.47
N PHE A 85 -6.18 -7.73 -2.54
CA PHE A 85 -4.93 -6.98 -2.59
C PHE A 85 -3.80 -7.59 -1.74
N HIS A 86 -3.97 -8.85 -1.32
CA HIS A 86 -2.98 -9.61 -0.55
C HIS A 86 -2.55 -8.94 0.77
N VAL A 87 -3.45 -8.17 1.38
CA VAL A 87 -3.18 -7.49 2.65
C VAL A 87 -3.50 -8.41 3.81
N GLU A 88 -2.47 -8.90 4.49
CA GLU A 88 -2.64 -9.75 5.67
C GLU A 88 -2.74 -8.91 6.95
N VAL A 89 -1.87 -7.91 7.09
CA VAL A 89 -1.76 -7.05 8.27
C VAL A 89 -2.10 -5.60 7.94
N LEU A 90 -2.52 -4.84 8.96
CA LEU A 90 -2.79 -3.41 8.87
C LEU A 90 -1.85 -2.65 9.81
N PRO A 91 -1.47 -1.40 9.51
CA PRO A 91 -1.63 -0.74 8.21
C PRO A 91 -0.76 -1.38 7.11
N SER A 92 -1.13 -1.17 5.86
CA SER A 92 -0.36 -1.60 4.68
C SER A 92 -0.52 -0.65 3.50
N LEU A 93 0.56 -0.43 2.75
CA LEU A 93 0.53 0.18 1.42
C LEU A 93 0.57 -0.90 0.35
N VAL A 94 -0.39 -0.92 -0.55
CA VAL A 94 -0.38 -1.83 -1.72
C VAL A 94 -0.07 -1.02 -2.96
N MET A 95 0.95 -1.43 -3.69
CA MET A 95 1.23 -0.87 -5.01
C MET A 95 0.56 -1.73 -6.07
N THR A 96 -0.16 -1.09 -6.98
CA THR A 96 -0.79 -1.72 -8.13
C THR A 96 -0.23 -1.16 -9.42
N ARG A 97 -0.39 -1.92 -10.50
CA ARG A 97 -0.27 -1.47 -11.88
C ARG A 97 -1.60 -1.75 -12.57
N GLY A 98 -2.38 -0.70 -12.80
CA GLY A 98 -3.80 -0.83 -13.11
C GLY A 98 -4.55 -1.57 -11.98
N LEU A 99 -5.38 -2.55 -12.35
CA LEU A 99 -6.16 -3.39 -11.42
C LEU A 99 -5.33 -4.47 -10.69
N ALA A 100 -4.07 -4.63 -11.08
CA ALA A 100 -3.23 -5.75 -10.66
C ALA A 100 -2.29 -5.32 -9.51
N PRO A 101 -2.35 -5.97 -8.32
CA PRO A 101 -1.38 -5.70 -7.26
C PRO A 101 0.00 -6.21 -7.67
N VAL A 102 1.03 -5.39 -7.50
CA VAL A 102 2.43 -5.74 -7.80
C VAL A 102 3.28 -5.88 -6.53
N GLY A 103 2.84 -5.29 -5.41
CA GLY A 103 3.54 -5.42 -4.13
C GLY A 103 2.72 -4.95 -2.94
N VAL A 104 3.01 -5.52 -1.77
CA VAL A 104 2.43 -5.13 -0.48
C VAL A 104 3.56 -4.73 0.47
N MET A 105 3.44 -3.55 1.05
CA MET A 105 4.35 -2.97 2.03
C MET A 105 3.61 -2.83 3.37
N PRO A 106 3.56 -3.90 4.18
CA PRO A 106 2.98 -3.83 5.51
C PRO A 106 3.80 -2.96 6.45
N ARG A 107 3.08 -2.34 7.40
CA ARG A 107 3.60 -1.59 8.56
C ARG A 107 4.45 -0.38 8.13
N ILE A 108 4.87 0.40 9.11
CA ILE A 108 5.88 1.43 8.91
C ILE A 108 7.23 0.79 8.59
N ARG A 109 8.01 1.42 7.70
CA ARG A 109 9.35 0.99 7.28
C ARG A 109 10.30 2.18 7.28
N ASP A 110 11.59 1.88 7.20
CA ASP A 110 12.61 2.90 6.99
C ASP A 110 12.43 3.57 5.62
N TRP A 111 12.84 4.83 5.54
CA TRP A 111 12.66 5.65 4.34
C TRP A 111 13.33 5.05 3.09
N SER A 112 14.56 4.56 3.21
CA SER A 112 15.28 3.90 2.12
C SER A 112 14.53 2.67 1.60
N ASP A 113 13.92 1.89 2.50
CA ASP A 113 13.20 0.67 2.14
C ASP A 113 11.95 0.99 1.32
N TYR A 114 11.25 2.08 1.62
CA TYR A 114 10.15 2.55 0.78
C TYR A 114 10.64 2.94 -0.62
N LEU A 115 11.69 3.74 -0.70
CA LEU A 115 12.23 4.20 -1.98
C LEU A 115 12.69 3.03 -2.85
N ASP A 116 13.45 2.10 -2.28
CA ASP A 116 13.96 0.93 -3.01
C ASP A 116 12.84 -0.01 -3.44
N SER A 117 11.87 -0.27 -2.55
CA SER A 117 10.73 -1.14 -2.86
C SER A 117 9.89 -0.56 -3.99
N ILE A 118 9.54 0.73 -3.91
CA ILE A 118 8.72 1.40 -4.91
C ILE A 118 9.46 1.53 -6.23
N ALA A 119 10.75 1.88 -6.21
CA ALA A 119 11.56 1.95 -7.43
C ALA A 119 11.60 0.61 -8.17
N ARG A 120 11.71 -0.51 -7.44
CA ARG A 120 11.65 -1.88 -8.03
C ARG A 120 10.28 -2.18 -8.60
N LEU A 121 9.21 -1.82 -7.91
CA LEU A 121 7.83 -2.08 -8.33
C LEU A 121 7.35 -1.17 -9.47
N LEU A 122 8.04 -0.06 -9.73
CA LEU A 122 7.81 0.82 -10.87
C LEU A 122 8.37 0.24 -12.19
N ASP A 123 9.19 -0.82 -12.14
CA ASP A 123 9.68 -1.49 -13.33
C ASP A 123 8.52 -2.18 -14.07
N PRO A 124 8.30 -1.91 -15.38
CA PRO A 124 7.31 -2.63 -16.17
C PRO A 124 7.48 -4.16 -16.17
N ALA A 125 8.69 -4.67 -15.96
CA ALA A 125 8.97 -6.09 -15.83
C ALA A 125 8.64 -6.68 -14.44
N ALA A 126 8.28 -5.85 -13.45
CA ALA A 126 7.90 -6.33 -12.14
C ALA A 126 6.69 -7.29 -12.24
N PRO A 127 6.77 -8.48 -11.62
CA PRO A 127 5.69 -9.46 -11.68
C PRO A 127 4.47 -8.96 -10.90
N VAL A 128 3.29 -9.31 -11.39
CA VAL A 128 2.03 -9.13 -10.65
C VAL A 128 1.94 -10.20 -9.57
N LEU A 129 1.37 -9.85 -8.42
CA LEU A 129 1.00 -10.82 -7.39
C LEU A 129 -0.19 -11.63 -7.92
N GLU A 130 0.04 -12.90 -8.25
CA GLU A 130 -1.00 -13.78 -8.76
C GLU A 130 -1.78 -14.53 -7.66
N GLY A 131 -3.08 -14.72 -7.90
CA GLY A 131 -4.00 -15.53 -7.11
C GLY A 131 -4.47 -14.86 -5.81
N PRO A 132 -5.53 -15.33 -5.12
CA PRO A 132 -5.82 -14.85 -3.77
C PRO A 132 -4.65 -15.20 -2.83
N ALA A 133 -4.30 -14.29 -1.90
CA ALA A 133 -3.28 -14.52 -0.89
C ALA A 133 -3.55 -15.82 -0.10
N ARG A 134 -2.99 -16.93 -0.57
CA ARG A 134 -2.88 -18.14 0.24
C ARG A 134 -1.79 -17.87 1.26
N PRO A 135 -2.01 -18.21 2.54
CA PRO A 135 -0.98 -18.06 3.56
C PRO A 135 0.23 -18.93 3.16
N ARG A 136 1.29 -18.31 2.63
CA ARG A 136 2.59 -18.97 2.49
C ARG A 136 3.20 -19.01 3.88
N VAL A 137 3.10 -20.16 4.53
CA VAL A 137 3.96 -20.49 5.69
C VAL A 137 5.39 -20.59 5.17
N ALA A 138 6.09 -19.46 5.15
CA ALA A 138 7.53 -19.42 4.96
C ALA A 138 8.19 -19.55 6.34
N VAL A 139 8.45 -20.80 6.76
CA VAL A 139 9.33 -21.07 7.89
C VAL A 139 10.74 -20.65 7.48
N THR A 140 11.18 -19.46 7.92
CA THR A 140 12.59 -19.08 7.87
C THR A 140 13.26 -19.59 9.14
N THR A 141 13.69 -20.85 9.12
CA THR A 141 14.66 -21.36 10.10
C THR A 141 15.98 -20.66 9.82
N SER A 142 16.28 -19.61 10.58
CA SER A 142 17.64 -19.08 10.68
C SER A 142 18.47 -20.06 11.51
N GLY A 143 19.19 -20.93 10.81
CA GLY A 143 20.16 -21.84 11.41
C GLY A 143 21.28 -21.04 12.07
N ARG A 144 21.30 -21.01 13.40
CA ARG A 144 22.46 -20.56 14.16
C ARG A 144 23.38 -21.74 14.38
N ARG A 145 24.41 -21.84 13.54
CA ARG A 145 25.61 -22.62 13.83
C ARG A 145 26.33 -21.89 14.98
N ALA A 146 26.51 -22.57 16.10
CA ALA A 146 27.45 -22.16 17.12
C ALA A 146 28.47 -23.29 17.23
N ASP A 147 29.68 -22.97 16.80
CA ASP A 147 30.87 -23.78 16.97
C ASP A 147 31.24 -23.83 18.45
N ALA A 148 31.60 -25.02 18.94
CA ALA A 148 32.43 -25.25 20.12
C ALA A 148 33.09 -26.62 19.98
#